data_AF-A0A7Y9JB66-F1
#
_entry.id   AF-A0A7Y9JB66-F1
#
_cell.length_a   1.000
_cell.length_b   1.000
_cell.length_c   1.000
_cell.angle_alpha   90.00
_cell.angle_beta   90.00
_cell.angle_gamma   90.00
#
_symmetry.space_group_name_H-M   'P 1'
#
loop_
_entity.id
_entity.type
_entity.pdbx_description
1 polymer ?
#
loop_
_entity_poly.entity_id
_entity_poly.type
_entity_poly.pdbx_seq_one_letter_code
_entity_poly.pdbx_strand_id
1 'polypeptide(L)'
;MLVRTSLALVAGVLLALAFEPVAAAALVPVGVAGFVLTVRGLRPGRAWIPALVFGVGFYFTLIFWMRAVGWDAWIGLAGVEACFYALLGPVSAVLLRRRAWPLWFAAAWVAMEVIRSSWPFSGMPWGRLAFATADTPVAQALPYAGSVGVSFLLALLGALLAQLVVARPGRRVRAGVLLLGVAAVTCLPALRPWQPDVSGHATVAAVQGNVPGNGDDILYDFRQVTQNHVDATVGLAARVAAGAAPRPDFVVWPENSTAVDPFTDPQTHAGIEAASSAIGVPILVGAIVDAGPIHVLNQGIVWNPGTGAADRYSKWHPVPYGEYIPFRRFFDGKNFGRLALIPRDMLAGTRTEPLQIAGIPVADAICFDVAYDDGLYAQLSHGAQLVTVQTSNATFIHTDQIDQQFAITRLRALETGRWVVVASTNGVSGIIDPGGAVVDRAGVQTQDVLVDRVGLVDGLTPAVRLGAWTGRACLAATVLGLLLTLIPYRRRQAPATERDTPSRAVPSTADAERETRAAQ
;
A
#
# COMPACT_ATOMS: atom_id res chain seq x y z
N MET A 1 18.00 -1.06 -28.01
CA MET A 1 17.13 -1.77 -27.05
C MET A 1 17.90 -2.04 -25.77
N LEU A 2 19.05 -2.72 -25.85
CA LEU A 2 19.97 -2.97 -24.73
C LEU A 2 20.15 -1.78 -23.77
N VAL A 3 20.60 -0.62 -24.26
CA VAL A 3 20.79 0.60 -23.45
C VAL A 3 19.52 1.01 -22.71
N ARG A 4 18.35 0.96 -23.35
CA ARG A 4 17.07 1.30 -22.70
C ARG A 4 16.74 0.32 -21.59
N THR A 5 16.99 -0.96 -21.81
CA THR A 5 16.74 -2.02 -20.83
C THR A 5 17.70 -1.92 -19.64
N SER A 6 18.99 -1.63 -19.87
CA SER A 6 19.97 -1.40 -18.80
C SER A 6 19.62 -0.17 -17.97
N LEU A 7 19.25 0.94 -18.61
CA LEU A 7 18.79 2.14 -17.91
C LEU A 7 17.49 1.91 -17.14
N ALA A 8 16.59 1.07 -17.67
CA ALA A 8 15.36 0.71 -16.99
C ALA A 8 15.63 -0.09 -15.71
N LEU A 9 16.56 -1.05 -15.76
CA LEU A 9 17.01 -1.79 -14.58
C LEU A 9 17.53 -0.84 -13.50
N VAL A 10 18.46 0.06 -13.87
CA VAL A 10 19.02 1.05 -12.96
C VAL A 10 17.94 1.96 -12.38
N ALA A 11 17.00 2.42 -13.19
CA ALA A 11 15.89 3.25 -12.72
C ALA A 11 14.97 2.51 -11.74
N GLY A 12 14.74 1.21 -11.95
CA GLY A 12 13.98 0.36 -11.03
C GLY A 12 14.69 0.20 -9.69
N VAL A 13 15.99 -0.08 -9.71
CA VAL A 13 16.82 -0.17 -8.49
C VAL A 13 16.84 1.17 -7.76
N LEU A 14 17.05 2.28 -8.46
CA LEU A 14 17.00 3.63 -7.86
C LEU A 14 15.65 3.91 -7.19
N LEU A 15 14.55 3.46 -7.77
CA LEU A 15 13.24 3.58 -7.13
C LEU A 15 13.14 2.73 -5.87
N ALA A 16 13.72 1.52 -5.85
CA ALA A 16 13.71 0.66 -4.67
C ALA A 16 14.46 1.29 -3.49
N LEU A 17 15.59 1.97 -3.77
CA LEU A 17 16.37 2.70 -2.76
C LEU A 17 15.63 3.91 -2.16
N ALA A 18 14.48 4.30 -2.71
CA ALA A 18 13.65 5.34 -2.11
C ALA A 18 12.90 4.85 -0.86
N PHE A 19 12.78 3.53 -0.68
CA PHE A 19 12.09 2.90 0.45
C PHE A 19 13.10 2.51 1.53
N GLU A 20 12.59 2.19 2.73
CA GLU A 20 13.42 1.61 3.79
C GLU A 20 14.14 0.34 3.28
N PRO A 21 15.41 0.13 3.70
CA PRO A 21 16.12 0.83 4.78
C PRO A 21 16.92 2.06 4.31
N VAL A 22 16.92 2.36 3.01
CA VAL A 22 17.75 3.46 2.45
C VAL A 22 17.03 4.80 2.53
N ALA A 23 15.71 4.79 2.40
CA ALA A 23 14.82 5.94 2.57
C ALA A 23 15.20 7.18 1.73
N ALA A 24 15.83 6.99 0.56
CA ALA A 24 16.25 8.09 -0.32
C ALA A 24 15.08 8.59 -1.18
N ALA A 25 14.03 9.11 -0.54
CA ALA A 25 12.76 9.51 -1.16
C ALA A 25 12.90 10.44 -2.39
N ALA A 26 13.95 11.26 -2.45
CA ALA A 26 14.25 12.11 -3.60
C ALA A 26 14.50 11.33 -4.90
N LEU A 27 14.81 10.03 -4.82
CA LEU A 27 14.96 9.13 -5.96
C LEU A 27 13.63 8.73 -6.60
N VAL A 28 12.48 8.89 -5.92
CA VAL A 28 11.16 8.56 -6.49
C VAL A 28 10.93 9.23 -7.85
N PRO A 29 10.96 10.57 -7.98
CA PRO A 29 10.75 11.21 -9.28
C PRO A 29 11.84 10.83 -10.30
N VAL A 30 13.06 10.52 -9.87
CA VAL A 30 14.17 10.10 -10.75
C VAL A 30 13.91 8.71 -11.34
N GLY A 31 13.52 7.74 -10.51
CA GLY A 31 13.18 6.38 -10.94
C GLY A 31 12.00 6.38 -11.92
N VAL A 32 10.93 7.13 -11.58
CA VAL A 32 9.77 7.30 -12.46
C VAL A 32 10.15 8.00 -13.78
N ALA A 33 10.99 9.03 -13.74
CA ALA A 33 11.50 9.68 -14.94
C ALA A 33 12.30 8.70 -15.82
N GLY A 34 13.14 7.86 -15.20
CA GLY A 34 13.87 6.79 -15.86
C GLY A 34 12.95 5.79 -16.57
N PHE A 35 11.87 5.35 -15.91
CA PHE A 35 10.83 4.53 -16.56
C PHE A 35 10.28 5.22 -17.81
N VAL A 36 9.85 6.49 -17.69
CA VAL A 36 9.28 7.24 -18.81
C VAL A 36 10.26 7.34 -19.97
N LEU A 37 11.51 7.70 -19.71
CA LEU A 37 12.54 7.89 -20.75
C LEU A 37 12.85 6.59 -21.50
N THR A 38 12.85 5.45 -20.80
CA THR A 38 13.16 4.14 -21.39
C THR A 38 12.04 3.58 -22.26
N VAL A 39 10.77 3.90 -21.96
CA VAL A 39 9.61 3.48 -22.78
C VAL A 39 9.22 4.50 -23.86
N ARG A 40 9.61 5.76 -23.72
CA ARG A 40 9.22 6.84 -24.64
C ARG A 40 9.71 6.61 -26.07
N GLY A 41 8.80 6.78 -27.03
CA GLY A 41 9.07 6.65 -28.46
C GLY A 41 9.06 5.22 -28.98
N LEU A 42 8.87 4.21 -28.10
CA LEU A 42 8.71 2.83 -28.52
C LEU A 42 7.31 2.56 -29.09
N ARG A 43 7.21 1.49 -29.89
CA ARG A 43 5.93 0.90 -30.25
C ARG A 43 5.37 0.15 -29.02
N PRO A 44 4.04 0.14 -28.78
CA PRO A 44 3.46 -0.53 -27.61
C PRO A 44 3.93 -1.97 -27.43
N GLY A 45 3.96 -2.76 -28.51
CA GLY A 45 4.45 -4.15 -28.49
C GLY A 45 5.94 -4.35 -28.17
N ARG A 46 6.74 -3.28 -28.09
CA ARG A 46 8.15 -3.33 -27.64
C ARG A 46 8.37 -2.66 -26.29
N ALA A 47 7.41 -1.87 -25.79
CA ALA A 47 7.58 -1.10 -24.57
C ALA A 47 7.52 -1.97 -23.31
N TRP A 48 6.91 -3.16 -23.38
CA TRP A 48 6.83 -4.09 -22.24
C TRP A 48 8.20 -4.60 -21.79
N ILE A 49 9.19 -4.72 -22.68
CA ILE A 49 10.52 -5.27 -22.34
C ILE A 49 11.29 -4.38 -21.35
N PRO A 50 11.59 -3.09 -21.65
CA PRO A 50 12.25 -2.23 -20.67
C PRO A 50 11.37 -2.00 -19.44
N ALA A 51 10.04 -1.98 -19.59
CA ALA A 51 9.14 -1.82 -18.44
C ALA A 51 9.15 -3.03 -17.49
N LEU A 52 9.21 -4.26 -18.03
CA LEU A 52 9.40 -5.47 -17.23
C LEU A 52 10.74 -5.42 -16.50
N VAL A 53 11.82 -5.05 -17.19
CA VAL A 53 13.16 -4.98 -16.57
C VAL A 53 13.25 -3.88 -15.51
N PHE A 54 12.53 -2.77 -15.68
CA PHE A 54 12.32 -1.81 -14.60
C PHE A 54 11.64 -2.45 -13.40
N GLY A 55 10.52 -3.16 -13.62
CA GLY A 55 9.80 -3.86 -12.56
C GLY A 55 10.66 -4.92 -11.85
N VAL A 56 11.52 -5.63 -12.59
CA VAL A 56 12.50 -6.57 -12.04
C VAL A 56 13.48 -5.84 -11.14
N GLY A 57 14.12 -4.76 -11.62
CA GLY A 57 15.03 -3.97 -10.80
C GLY A 57 14.38 -3.39 -9.55
N PHE A 58 13.10 -3.03 -9.64
CA PHE A 58 12.36 -2.49 -8.51
C PHE A 58 11.99 -3.56 -7.48
N TYR A 59 11.22 -4.58 -7.86
CA TYR A 59 10.69 -5.53 -6.88
C TYR A 59 11.68 -6.57 -6.40
N PHE A 60 12.61 -7.03 -7.24
CA PHE A 60 13.63 -7.97 -6.74
C PHE A 60 14.53 -7.30 -5.69
N THR A 61 14.71 -5.98 -5.76
CA THR A 61 15.41 -5.23 -4.71
C THR A 61 14.50 -4.90 -3.54
N LEU A 62 13.33 -4.31 -3.77
CA LEU A 62 12.46 -3.79 -2.71
C LEU A 62 11.97 -4.85 -1.73
N ILE A 63 11.53 -6.00 -2.25
CA ILE A 63 10.95 -7.09 -1.45
C ILE A 63 11.92 -8.25 -1.26
N PHE A 64 13.23 -7.98 -1.30
CA PHE A 64 14.27 -8.99 -1.07
C PHE A 64 14.10 -9.72 0.28
N TRP A 65 13.52 -9.04 1.27
CA TRP A 65 13.14 -9.61 2.57
C TRP A 65 12.19 -10.82 2.47
N MET A 66 11.44 -10.98 1.38
CA MET A 66 10.53 -12.12 1.17
C MET A 66 11.27 -13.47 1.16
N ARG A 67 12.60 -13.48 0.98
CA ARG A 67 13.44 -14.67 1.13
C ARG A 67 13.38 -15.30 2.53
N ALA A 68 12.97 -14.53 3.55
CA ALA A 68 12.72 -15.06 4.88
C ALA A 68 11.59 -16.11 4.88
N VAL A 69 10.56 -15.90 4.04
CA VAL A 69 9.51 -16.90 3.78
C VAL A 69 10.01 -17.98 2.82
N GLY A 70 10.77 -17.61 1.79
CA GLY A 70 11.37 -18.54 0.85
C GLY A 70 11.91 -17.87 -0.41
N TRP A 71 12.95 -18.45 -1.02
CA TRP A 71 13.53 -17.95 -2.29
C TRP A 71 12.52 -18.05 -3.44
N ASP A 72 11.75 -19.13 -3.46
CA ASP A 72 10.63 -19.37 -4.37
C ASP A 72 9.52 -18.33 -4.19
N ALA A 73 9.15 -18.02 -2.94
CA ALA A 73 8.16 -16.98 -2.63
C ALA A 73 8.63 -15.60 -3.13
N TRP A 74 9.90 -15.24 -2.88
CA TRP A 74 10.48 -13.99 -3.38
C TRP A 74 10.49 -13.91 -4.91
N ILE A 75 11.02 -14.94 -5.59
CA ILE A 75 11.10 -14.95 -7.06
C ILE A 75 9.70 -14.90 -7.67
N GLY A 76 8.76 -15.67 -7.14
CA GLY A 76 7.37 -15.72 -7.60
C GLY A 76 6.66 -14.38 -7.44
N LEU A 77 6.66 -13.84 -6.23
CA LEU A 77 5.98 -12.57 -5.93
C LEU A 77 6.64 -11.40 -6.67
N ALA A 78 7.96 -11.24 -6.59
CA ALA A 78 8.66 -10.16 -7.28
C ALA A 78 8.47 -10.26 -8.81
N GLY A 79 8.40 -11.47 -9.37
CA GLY A 79 8.11 -11.71 -10.78
C GLY A 79 6.69 -11.30 -11.19
N VAL A 80 5.68 -11.64 -10.39
CA VAL A 80 4.28 -11.20 -10.61
C VAL A 80 4.18 -9.68 -10.51
N GLU A 81 4.78 -9.09 -9.47
CA GLU A 81 4.79 -7.65 -9.25
C GLU A 81 5.50 -6.90 -10.39
N ALA A 82 6.60 -7.44 -10.92
CA ALA A 82 7.29 -6.90 -12.09
C ALA A 82 6.44 -6.97 -13.37
N CYS A 83 5.57 -7.97 -13.52
CA CYS A 83 4.67 -8.09 -14.67
C CYS A 83 3.67 -6.92 -14.77
N PHE A 84 3.25 -6.31 -13.66
CA PHE A 84 2.40 -5.12 -13.70
C PHE A 84 3.07 -3.94 -14.41
N TYR A 85 4.40 -3.78 -14.24
CA TYR A 85 5.16 -2.79 -15.00
C TYR A 85 5.28 -3.17 -16.49
N ALA A 86 5.41 -4.45 -16.80
CA ALA A 86 5.38 -4.93 -18.20
C ALA A 86 4.08 -4.54 -18.91
N LEU A 87 2.94 -4.55 -18.19
CA LEU A 87 1.63 -4.08 -18.68
C LEU A 87 1.55 -2.55 -18.78
N LEU A 88 2.15 -1.83 -17.82
CA LEU A 88 2.20 -0.36 -17.83
C LEU A 88 3.04 0.18 -19.00
N GLY A 89 4.06 -0.55 -19.46
CA GLY A 89 4.94 -0.15 -20.57
C GLY A 89 4.19 0.19 -21.87
N PRO A 90 3.42 -0.74 -22.45
CA PRO A 90 2.58 -0.49 -23.63
C PRO A 90 1.57 0.64 -23.43
N VAL A 91 0.89 0.70 -22.28
CA VAL A 91 -0.05 1.77 -21.94
C VAL A 91 0.65 3.13 -21.97
N SER A 92 1.82 3.22 -21.33
CA SER A 92 2.66 4.42 -21.31
C SER A 92 3.11 4.80 -22.72
N ALA A 93 3.59 3.86 -23.53
CA ALA A 93 4.04 4.13 -24.90
C ALA A 93 2.95 4.76 -25.79
N VAL A 94 1.67 4.46 -25.51
CA VAL A 94 0.50 5.09 -26.15
C VAL A 94 0.25 6.49 -25.57
N LEU A 95 0.10 6.60 -24.25
CA LEU A 95 -0.28 7.84 -23.56
C LEU A 95 0.79 8.95 -23.68
N LEU A 96 2.07 8.57 -23.74
CA LEU A 96 3.21 9.48 -23.91
C LEU A 96 3.18 10.30 -25.23
N ARG A 97 2.33 9.92 -26.19
CA ARG A 97 2.13 10.62 -27.47
C ARG A 97 1.07 11.72 -27.40
N ARG A 98 0.31 11.80 -26.32
CA ARG A 98 -0.79 12.75 -26.15
C ARG A 98 -0.28 14.15 -25.77
N ARG A 99 -1.13 15.16 -26.00
CA ARG A 99 -0.96 16.46 -25.35
C ARG A 99 -1.15 16.28 -23.85
N ALA A 100 -0.36 17.00 -23.05
CA ALA A 100 -0.33 16.88 -21.59
C ALA A 100 -0.09 15.43 -21.11
N TRP A 101 0.73 14.67 -21.84
CA TRP A 101 1.08 13.29 -21.49
C TRP A 101 1.55 13.06 -20.05
N PRO A 102 2.18 14.01 -19.31
CA PRO A 102 2.56 13.75 -17.92
C PRO A 102 1.37 13.42 -17.03
N LEU A 103 0.22 14.08 -17.23
CA LEU A 103 -1.00 13.81 -16.47
C LEU A 103 -1.57 12.43 -16.79
N TRP A 104 -1.64 12.07 -18.07
CA TRP A 104 -2.13 10.75 -18.49
C TRP A 104 -1.24 9.63 -17.99
N PHE A 105 0.08 9.84 -17.99
CA PHE A 105 1.03 8.87 -17.47
C PHE A 105 0.91 8.72 -15.94
N ALA A 106 0.82 9.82 -15.19
CA ALA A 106 0.65 9.78 -13.74
C ALA A 106 -0.63 9.04 -13.34
N ALA A 107 -1.74 9.28 -14.06
CA ALA A 107 -2.98 8.54 -13.88
C ALA A 107 -2.81 7.04 -14.17
N ALA A 108 -2.07 6.67 -15.22
CA ALA A 108 -1.81 5.28 -15.58
C ALA A 108 -0.90 4.55 -14.58
N TRP A 109 0.09 5.25 -14.03
CA TRP A 109 0.94 4.72 -12.97
C TRP A 109 0.10 4.37 -11.74
N VAL A 110 -0.72 5.32 -11.28
CA VAL A 110 -1.59 5.10 -10.10
C VAL A 110 -2.67 4.08 -10.38
N ALA A 111 -3.24 4.03 -11.59
CA ALA A 111 -4.18 2.98 -11.96
C ALA A 111 -3.53 1.59 -11.88
N MET A 112 -2.27 1.46 -12.32
CA MET A 112 -1.50 0.22 -12.14
C MET A 112 -1.28 -0.10 -10.66
N GLU A 113 -0.86 0.88 -9.85
CA GLU A 113 -0.70 0.67 -8.39
C GLU A 113 -2.01 0.20 -7.75
N VAL A 114 -3.14 0.83 -8.06
CA VAL A 114 -4.45 0.45 -7.51
C VAL A 114 -4.83 -0.96 -7.92
N ILE A 115 -4.68 -1.33 -9.19
CA ILE A 115 -5.00 -2.70 -9.65
C ILE A 115 -4.11 -3.71 -8.95
N ARG A 116 -2.80 -3.47 -8.90
CA ARG A 116 -1.80 -4.34 -8.26
C ARG A 116 -2.03 -4.48 -6.75
N SER A 117 -2.51 -3.41 -6.10
CA SER A 117 -2.83 -3.39 -4.67
C SER A 117 -4.17 -4.05 -4.33
N SER A 118 -4.95 -4.50 -5.31
CA SER A 118 -6.28 -5.10 -5.10
C SER A 118 -6.47 -6.44 -5.82
N TRP A 119 -5.63 -6.76 -6.80
CA TRP A 119 -5.77 -7.95 -7.63
C TRP A 119 -4.40 -8.45 -8.12
N PRO A 120 -4.20 -9.77 -8.21
CA PRO A 120 -5.07 -10.86 -7.74
C PRO A 120 -4.97 -11.09 -6.22
N PHE A 121 -5.92 -11.84 -5.64
CA PHE A 121 -5.85 -12.31 -4.25
C PHE A 121 -5.68 -11.18 -3.22
N SER A 122 -6.58 -10.19 -3.26
CA SER A 122 -6.48 -8.90 -2.57
C SER A 122 -5.27 -8.03 -2.93
N GLY A 123 -4.32 -8.50 -3.74
CA GLY A 123 -3.21 -7.72 -4.28
C GLY A 123 -2.06 -7.50 -3.30
N MET A 124 -1.09 -6.69 -3.69
CA MET A 124 0.12 -6.37 -2.92
C MET A 124 0.34 -4.84 -2.91
N PRO A 125 -0.08 -4.12 -1.87
CA PRO A 125 0.07 -2.65 -1.85
C PRO A 125 1.51 -2.15 -1.72
N TRP A 126 2.45 -3.03 -1.41
CA TRP A 126 3.86 -2.70 -1.21
C TRP A 126 4.47 -1.98 -2.44
N GLY A 127 5.39 -1.05 -2.21
CA GLY A 127 6.05 -0.31 -3.29
C GLY A 127 5.23 0.78 -3.96
N ARG A 128 4.06 1.15 -3.42
CA ARG A 128 3.36 2.39 -3.82
C ARG A 128 4.27 3.59 -3.56
N LEU A 129 4.34 4.54 -4.52
CA LEU A 129 5.25 5.69 -4.41
C LEU A 129 5.07 6.49 -3.10
N ALA A 130 3.84 6.62 -2.62
CA ALA A 130 3.56 7.33 -1.37
C ALA A 130 4.25 6.70 -0.14
N PHE A 131 4.50 5.39 -0.15
CA PHE A 131 5.13 4.70 0.99
C PHE A 131 6.64 4.98 1.13
N ALA A 132 7.26 5.60 0.13
CA ALA A 132 8.64 6.07 0.19
C ALA A 132 8.79 7.48 0.81
N THR A 133 7.70 8.09 1.30
CA THR A 133 7.70 9.51 1.68
C THR A 133 7.84 9.78 3.17
N ALA A 134 7.95 8.74 4.00
CA ALA A 134 8.20 8.89 5.44
C ALA A 134 9.38 9.84 5.70
N ASP A 135 9.25 10.68 6.72
CA ASP A 135 10.25 11.70 7.09
C ASP A 135 10.57 12.75 6.02
N THR A 136 9.67 12.95 5.04
CA THR A 136 9.81 14.02 4.05
C THR A 136 8.68 15.06 4.15
N PRO A 137 8.90 16.29 3.65
CA PRO A 137 7.83 17.29 3.50
C PRO A 137 6.64 16.82 2.66
N VAL A 138 6.84 15.83 1.77
CA VAL A 138 5.79 15.26 0.93
C VAL A 138 4.76 14.49 1.75
N ALA A 139 5.17 13.85 2.86
CA ALA A 139 4.26 13.08 3.71
C ALA A 139 3.13 13.95 4.28
N GLN A 140 3.37 15.25 4.46
CA GLN A 140 2.38 16.20 4.95
C GLN A 140 1.22 16.43 3.96
N ALA A 141 1.33 15.97 2.71
CA ALA A 141 0.24 15.97 1.75
C ALA A 141 -0.75 14.79 1.94
N LEU A 142 -0.37 13.76 2.72
CA LEU A 142 -1.21 12.57 2.96
C LEU A 142 -2.59 12.89 3.53
N PRO A 143 -2.75 13.71 4.60
CA PRO A 143 -4.09 14.04 5.11
C PRO A 143 -5.01 14.66 4.05
N TYR A 144 -4.45 15.32 3.04
CA TYR A 144 -5.22 16.04 2.02
C TYR A 144 -5.56 15.18 0.80
N ALA A 145 -4.59 14.40 0.31
CA ALA A 145 -4.69 13.71 -0.97
C ALA A 145 -4.79 12.18 -0.84
N GLY A 146 -4.48 11.64 0.34
CA GLY A 146 -4.27 10.23 0.57
C GLY A 146 -3.05 9.69 -0.16
N SER A 147 -2.68 8.46 0.17
CA SER A 147 -1.59 7.69 -0.45
C SER A 147 -1.76 7.58 -1.96
N VAL A 148 -2.99 7.34 -2.47
CA VAL A 148 -3.29 7.34 -3.91
C VAL A 148 -2.98 8.69 -4.56
N GLY A 149 -3.40 9.81 -3.95
CA GLY A 149 -3.17 11.14 -4.49
C GLY A 149 -1.71 11.58 -4.41
N VAL A 150 -1.01 11.22 -3.33
CA VAL A 150 0.43 11.46 -3.19
C VAL A 150 1.22 10.65 -4.24
N SER A 151 0.86 9.37 -4.47
CA SER A 151 1.44 8.59 -5.57
C SER A 151 1.23 9.26 -6.93
N PHE A 152 0.05 9.85 -7.18
CA PHE A 152 -0.22 10.60 -8.40
C PHE A 152 0.71 11.81 -8.56
N LEU A 153 0.87 12.60 -7.48
CA LEU A 153 1.74 13.77 -7.48
C LEU A 153 3.20 13.39 -7.74
N LEU A 154 3.69 12.32 -7.11
CA LEU A 154 5.04 11.79 -7.31
C LEU A 154 5.26 11.25 -8.73
N ALA A 155 4.29 10.51 -9.27
CA ALA A 155 4.34 10.04 -10.65
C ALA A 155 4.34 11.21 -11.64
N LEU A 156 3.57 12.26 -11.36
CA LEU A 156 3.53 13.49 -12.14
C LEU A 156 4.85 14.26 -12.08
N LEU A 157 5.50 14.35 -10.92
CA LEU A 157 6.83 14.93 -10.76
C LEU A 157 7.85 14.19 -11.64
N GLY A 158 7.89 12.85 -11.57
CA GLY A 158 8.79 12.07 -12.43
C GLY A 158 8.50 12.23 -13.92
N ALA A 159 7.22 12.32 -14.30
CA ALA A 159 6.82 12.57 -15.68
C ALA A 159 7.23 13.97 -16.16
N LEU A 160 7.09 15.01 -15.34
CA LEU A 160 7.51 16.38 -15.65
C LEU A 160 9.03 16.50 -15.70
N LEU A 161 9.75 15.77 -14.84
CA LEU A 161 11.21 15.67 -14.90
C LEU A 161 11.66 15.04 -16.22
N ALA A 162 11.06 13.92 -16.63
CA ALA A 162 11.30 13.34 -17.95
C ALA A 162 10.92 14.32 -19.08
N GLN A 163 9.83 15.09 -18.93
CA GLN A 163 9.43 16.11 -19.90
C GLN A 163 10.48 17.21 -20.05
N LEU A 164 11.08 17.67 -18.96
CA LEU A 164 12.14 18.67 -18.97
C LEU A 164 13.34 18.21 -19.82
N VAL A 165 13.74 16.94 -19.66
CA VAL A 165 14.83 16.32 -20.43
C VAL A 165 14.52 16.26 -21.93
N VAL A 166 13.31 15.83 -22.30
CA VAL A 166 12.95 15.61 -23.72
C VAL A 166 12.37 16.83 -24.43
N ALA A 167 12.03 17.91 -23.71
CA ALA A 167 11.42 19.09 -24.29
C ALA A 167 12.41 19.87 -25.18
N ARG A 168 11.89 20.41 -26.29
CA ARG A 168 12.60 21.42 -27.10
C ARG A 168 12.84 22.68 -26.26
N PRO A 169 13.88 23.49 -26.54
CA PRO A 169 14.27 24.65 -25.73
C PRO A 169 13.10 25.56 -25.31
N GLY A 170 12.25 25.99 -26.24
CA GLY A 170 11.10 26.85 -25.94
C GLY A 170 9.97 26.21 -25.08
N ARG A 171 9.98 24.89 -24.88
CA ARG A 171 9.03 24.18 -24.01
C ARG A 171 9.65 23.73 -22.68
N ARG A 172 10.98 23.82 -22.53
CA ARG A 172 11.67 23.46 -21.28
C ARG A 172 11.29 24.38 -20.14
N VAL A 173 11.20 25.69 -20.38
CA VAL A 173 10.77 26.67 -19.38
C VAL A 173 9.40 26.30 -18.82
N ARG A 174 8.42 26.02 -19.69
CA ARG A 174 7.08 25.59 -19.26
C ARG A 174 7.12 24.28 -18.45
N ALA A 175 7.91 23.29 -18.87
CA ALA A 175 8.05 22.05 -18.12
C ALA A 175 8.67 22.27 -16.74
N GLY A 176 9.69 23.14 -16.65
CA GLY A 176 10.31 23.53 -15.39
C GLY A 176 9.35 24.26 -14.45
N VAL A 177 8.56 25.22 -14.97
CA VAL A 177 7.54 25.93 -14.17
C VAL A 177 6.47 24.96 -13.65
N LEU A 178 6.00 24.03 -14.49
CA LEU A 178 5.04 23.01 -14.05
C LEU A 178 5.65 22.06 -13.02
N LEU A 179 6.90 21.64 -13.20
CA LEU A 179 7.61 20.79 -12.25
C LEU A 179 7.73 21.47 -10.89
N LEU A 180 8.16 22.74 -10.86
CA LEU A 180 8.24 23.54 -9.64
C LEU A 180 6.86 23.76 -9.01
N GLY A 181 5.84 24.01 -9.82
CA GLY A 181 4.46 24.16 -9.35
C GLY A 181 3.93 22.90 -8.68
N VAL A 182 4.15 21.72 -9.28
CA VAL A 182 3.75 20.44 -8.66
C VAL A 182 4.60 20.18 -7.42
N ALA A 183 5.91 20.42 -7.44
CA ALA A 183 6.77 20.23 -6.28
C ALA A 183 6.33 21.13 -5.11
N ALA A 184 5.97 22.38 -5.41
CA ALA A 184 5.40 23.30 -4.44
C ALA A 184 4.08 22.76 -3.89
N VAL A 185 3.11 22.36 -4.74
CA VAL A 185 1.83 21.79 -4.28
C VAL A 185 2.03 20.56 -3.38
N THR A 186 2.99 19.70 -3.71
CA THR A 186 3.28 18.49 -2.93
C THR A 186 3.93 18.80 -1.58
N CYS A 187 4.79 19.81 -1.48
CA CYS A 187 5.52 20.14 -0.25
C CYS A 187 4.91 21.28 0.57
N LEU A 188 4.02 22.09 0.00
CA LEU A 188 3.36 23.22 0.68
C LEU A 188 2.63 22.82 1.97
N PRO A 189 1.97 21.64 2.06
CA PRO A 189 1.38 21.17 3.31
C PRO A 189 2.36 21.10 4.49
N ALA A 190 3.67 20.96 4.25
CA ALA A 190 4.66 20.96 5.34
C ALA A 190 4.81 22.33 6.03
N LEU A 191 4.40 23.44 5.39
CA LEU A 191 4.39 24.76 6.02
C LEU A 191 3.20 24.96 6.96
N ARG A 192 2.12 24.20 6.73
CA ARG A 192 0.93 24.15 7.57
C ARG A 192 0.45 22.70 7.68
N PRO A 193 1.16 21.89 8.50
CA PRO A 193 0.78 20.50 8.74
C PRO A 193 -0.68 20.40 9.15
N TRP A 194 -1.32 19.30 8.77
CA TRP A 194 -2.68 19.02 9.22
C TRP A 194 -2.69 18.88 10.75
N GLN A 195 -3.59 19.60 11.41
CA GLN A 195 -3.78 19.51 12.86
C GLN A 195 -5.19 18.99 13.11
N PRO A 196 -5.34 17.75 13.60
CA PRO A 196 -6.65 17.23 13.96
C PRO A 196 -7.17 17.91 15.24
N ASP A 197 -8.48 18.10 15.30
CA ASP A 197 -9.16 18.54 16.52
C ASP A 197 -9.27 17.35 17.50
N VAL A 198 -8.51 17.42 18.59
CA VAL A 198 -8.52 16.40 19.65
C VAL A 198 -9.74 16.63 20.56
N SER A 199 -10.67 15.68 20.56
CA SER A 199 -11.91 15.75 21.34
C SER A 199 -11.78 15.14 22.75
N GLY A 200 -10.77 14.30 22.96
CA GLY A 200 -10.52 13.63 24.23
C GLY A 200 -9.12 13.06 24.31
N HIS A 201 -8.80 12.40 25.42
CA HIS A 201 -7.55 11.67 25.56
C HIS A 201 -7.81 10.33 26.22
N ALA A 202 -6.97 9.34 25.90
CA ALA A 202 -6.93 8.05 26.56
C ALA A 202 -5.47 7.71 26.89
N THR A 203 -5.24 6.97 27.96
CA THR A 203 -3.95 6.35 28.26
C THR A 203 -3.98 4.93 27.72
N VAL A 204 -3.07 4.56 26.83
CA VAL A 204 -3.06 3.23 26.20
C VAL A 204 -1.73 2.57 26.49
N ALA A 205 -1.77 1.29 26.84
CA ALA A 205 -0.57 0.47 26.98
C ALA A 205 -0.40 -0.45 25.77
N ALA A 206 0.77 -0.45 25.13
CA ALA A 206 1.14 -1.43 24.11
C ALA A 206 2.15 -2.41 24.71
N VAL A 207 1.81 -3.70 24.70
CA VAL A 207 2.65 -4.75 25.29
C VAL A 207 3.41 -5.49 24.20
N GLN A 208 4.72 -5.56 24.35
CA GLN A 208 5.61 -6.38 23.53
C GLN A 208 6.13 -7.54 24.36
N GLY A 209 5.62 -8.76 24.13
CA GLY A 209 5.99 -9.94 24.91
C GLY A 209 7.33 -10.57 24.54
N ASN A 210 7.90 -10.23 23.37
CA ASN A 210 9.04 -10.92 22.76
C ASN A 210 8.76 -12.39 22.37
N VAL A 211 9.64 -12.94 21.54
CA VAL A 211 9.60 -14.34 21.09
C VAL A 211 10.86 -15.06 21.59
N PRO A 212 10.72 -16.23 22.24
CA PRO A 212 11.87 -17.02 22.70
C PRO A 212 12.84 -17.43 21.57
N GLY A 213 14.06 -17.82 21.96
CA GLY A 213 15.06 -18.33 21.01
C GLY A 213 15.59 -17.27 20.05
N ASN A 214 15.61 -17.58 18.75
CA ASN A 214 16.10 -16.67 17.70
C ASN A 214 15.09 -15.55 17.35
N GLY A 215 13.88 -15.63 17.91
CA GLY A 215 12.82 -14.65 17.74
C GLY A 215 12.13 -14.66 16.37
N ASP A 216 12.41 -15.63 15.50
CA ASP A 216 11.86 -15.68 14.14
C ASP A 216 10.70 -16.67 13.94
N ASP A 217 10.39 -17.46 14.97
CA ASP A 217 9.31 -18.45 14.96
C ASP A 217 8.44 -18.35 16.22
N ILE A 218 7.25 -17.75 16.07
CA ILE A 218 6.27 -17.66 17.16
C ILE A 218 5.68 -19.01 17.57
N LEU A 219 5.71 -20.02 16.68
CA LEU A 219 5.11 -21.32 16.92
C LEU A 219 6.05 -22.27 17.67
N TYR A 220 7.35 -21.97 17.68
CA TYR A 220 8.36 -22.75 18.41
C TYR A 220 8.00 -22.93 19.90
N ASP A 221 7.60 -21.84 20.56
CA ASP A 221 7.10 -21.86 21.94
C ASP A 221 5.97 -20.84 22.12
N PHE A 222 4.85 -21.11 21.46
CA PHE A 222 3.69 -20.21 21.47
C PHE A 222 3.09 -20.00 22.87
N ARG A 223 3.28 -20.96 23.78
CA ARG A 223 2.80 -20.84 25.17
C ARG A 223 3.65 -19.85 25.93
N GLN A 224 4.97 -19.89 25.79
CA GLN A 224 5.84 -18.88 26.39
C GLN A 224 5.60 -17.50 25.79
N VAL A 225 5.36 -17.38 24.47
CA VAL A 225 4.95 -16.10 23.85
C VAL A 225 3.72 -15.55 24.55
N THR A 226 2.65 -16.35 24.70
CA THR A 226 1.44 -15.94 25.43
C THR A 226 1.76 -15.53 26.87
N GLN A 227 2.54 -16.34 27.58
CA GLN A 227 2.91 -16.09 28.98
C GLN A 227 3.69 -14.78 29.14
N ASN A 228 4.58 -14.43 28.21
CA ASN A 228 5.33 -13.18 28.29
C ASN A 228 4.41 -11.95 28.23
N HIS A 229 3.32 -11.99 27.45
CA HIS A 229 2.33 -10.91 27.39
C HIS A 229 1.53 -10.81 28.68
N VAL A 230 1.17 -11.96 29.26
CA VAL A 230 0.53 -12.04 30.59
C VAL A 230 1.45 -11.41 31.65
N ASP A 231 2.70 -11.86 31.73
CA ASP A 231 3.69 -11.40 32.72
C ASP A 231 3.99 -9.91 32.58
N ALA A 232 4.13 -9.41 31.35
CA ALA A 232 4.32 -7.98 31.09
C ALA A 232 3.12 -7.15 31.55
N THR A 233 1.90 -7.64 31.33
CA THR A 233 0.66 -6.95 31.74
C THR A 233 0.46 -6.99 33.26
N VAL A 234 0.74 -8.12 33.91
CA VAL A 234 0.71 -8.25 35.38
C VAL A 234 1.80 -7.37 36.01
N GLY A 235 3.00 -7.33 35.42
CA GLY A 235 4.08 -6.44 35.82
C GLY A 235 3.68 -4.96 35.70
N LEU A 236 3.01 -4.57 34.62
CA LEU A 236 2.43 -3.24 34.48
C LEU A 236 1.43 -2.95 35.60
N ALA A 237 0.52 -3.89 35.90
CA ALA A 237 -0.46 -3.72 36.97
C ALA A 237 0.21 -3.46 38.34
N ALA A 238 1.30 -4.17 38.64
CA ALA A 238 2.08 -3.93 39.85
C ALA A 238 2.71 -2.53 39.86
N ARG A 239 3.26 -2.05 38.74
CA ARG A 239 3.80 -0.68 38.63
C ARG A 239 2.71 0.38 38.81
N VAL A 240 1.51 0.16 38.25
CA VAL A 240 0.35 1.05 38.43
C VAL A 240 -0.08 1.10 39.89
N ALA A 241 -0.20 -0.05 40.56
CA ALA A 241 -0.55 -0.13 41.97
C ALA A 241 0.49 0.57 42.88
N ALA A 242 1.77 0.53 42.50
CA ALA A 242 2.86 1.23 43.18
C ALA A 242 2.97 2.73 42.82
N GLY A 243 2.14 3.24 41.90
CA GLY A 243 2.22 4.63 41.42
C GLY A 243 3.42 4.92 40.51
N ALA A 244 4.13 3.89 40.04
CA ALA A 244 5.30 4.00 39.18
C ALA A 244 4.95 4.09 37.67
N ALA A 245 3.69 3.85 37.31
CA ALA A 245 3.17 4.00 35.96
C ALA A 245 1.71 4.52 36.01
N PRO A 246 1.26 5.32 35.02
CA PRO A 246 -0.15 5.70 34.93
C PRO A 246 -1.02 4.48 34.62
N ARG A 247 -2.24 4.45 35.17
CA ARG A 247 -3.22 3.41 34.82
C ARG A 247 -3.71 3.62 33.39
N PRO A 248 -3.56 2.64 32.47
CA PRO A 248 -4.11 2.75 31.13
C PRO A 248 -5.64 2.63 31.17
N ASP A 249 -6.33 3.20 30.19
CA ASP A 249 -7.75 2.97 29.91
C ASP A 249 -7.97 1.60 29.25
N PHE A 250 -7.01 1.13 28.44
CA PHE A 250 -6.96 -0.23 27.92
C PHE A 250 -5.55 -0.65 27.48
N VAL A 251 -5.34 -1.95 27.30
CA VAL A 251 -4.07 -2.57 26.89
C VAL A 251 -4.21 -3.17 25.49
N VAL A 252 -3.17 -3.09 24.66
CA VAL A 252 -3.09 -3.70 23.33
C VAL A 252 -2.01 -4.77 23.33
N TRP A 253 -2.39 -5.98 22.99
CA TRP A 253 -1.47 -7.08 22.70
C TRP A 253 -1.29 -7.21 21.18
N PRO A 254 -0.17 -7.76 20.71
CA PRO A 254 0.14 -7.89 19.29
C PRO A 254 -0.64 -9.02 18.63
N GLU A 255 -0.53 -9.10 17.30
CA GLU A 255 -1.05 -10.21 16.51
C GLU A 255 -0.41 -11.51 16.97
N ASN A 256 -1.21 -12.58 17.04
CA ASN A 256 -0.77 -13.89 17.51
C ASN A 256 -0.08 -13.86 18.89
N SER A 257 -0.46 -12.90 19.75
CA SER A 257 -0.15 -12.97 21.19
C SER A 257 -0.65 -14.27 21.81
N THR A 258 -1.70 -14.87 21.21
CA THR A 258 -2.04 -16.29 21.37
C THR A 258 -2.05 -16.98 20.01
N ALA A 259 -1.36 -18.12 19.90
CA ALA A 259 -1.35 -18.94 18.68
C ALA A 259 -2.43 -20.03 18.66
N VAL A 260 -3.20 -20.15 19.74
CA VAL A 260 -4.31 -21.10 19.91
C VAL A 260 -5.58 -20.36 20.30
N ASP A 261 -6.71 -20.99 20.06
CA ASP A 261 -8.02 -20.43 20.31
C ASP A 261 -8.26 -20.26 21.83
N PRO A 262 -8.36 -19.01 22.32
CA PRO A 262 -8.57 -18.75 23.74
C PRO A 262 -9.93 -19.22 24.24
N PHE A 263 -10.90 -19.50 23.36
CA PHE A 263 -12.20 -20.04 23.76
C PHE A 263 -12.18 -21.55 24.01
N THR A 264 -11.15 -22.25 23.53
CA THR A 264 -11.06 -23.72 23.63
C THR A 264 -9.83 -24.21 24.37
N ASP A 265 -8.76 -23.40 24.48
CA ASP A 265 -7.57 -23.70 25.29
C ASP A 265 -7.68 -23.06 26.69
N PRO A 266 -7.92 -23.85 27.77
CA PRO A 266 -8.18 -23.31 29.10
C PRO A 266 -6.98 -22.58 29.71
N GLN A 267 -5.75 -22.95 29.33
CA GLN A 267 -4.54 -22.30 29.83
C GLN A 267 -4.41 -20.88 29.27
N THR A 268 -4.63 -20.72 27.98
CA THR A 268 -4.63 -19.42 27.29
C THR A 268 -5.75 -18.53 27.85
N HIS A 269 -6.97 -19.08 28.00
CA HIS A 269 -8.09 -18.38 28.62
C HIS A 269 -7.73 -17.85 30.02
N ALA A 270 -7.22 -18.73 30.88
CA ALA A 270 -6.87 -18.38 32.26
C ALA A 270 -5.75 -17.32 32.32
N GLY A 271 -4.77 -17.37 31.41
CA GLY A 271 -3.72 -16.37 31.30
C GLY A 271 -4.27 -14.98 30.95
N ILE A 272 -5.17 -14.91 29.96
CA ILE A 272 -5.84 -13.65 29.57
C ILE A 272 -6.69 -13.12 30.73
N GLU A 273 -7.47 -13.97 31.40
CA GLU A 273 -8.26 -13.57 32.56
C GLU A 273 -7.40 -13.07 33.72
N ALA A 274 -6.26 -13.72 33.99
CA ALA A 274 -5.32 -13.28 35.02
C ALA A 274 -4.74 -11.89 34.69
N ALA A 275 -4.30 -11.68 33.45
CA ALA A 275 -3.79 -10.39 33.00
C ALA A 275 -4.85 -9.28 33.08
N SER A 276 -6.05 -9.54 32.53
CA SER A 276 -7.17 -8.59 32.51
C SER A 276 -7.65 -8.25 33.92
N SER A 277 -7.72 -9.25 34.81
CA SER A 277 -8.10 -9.05 36.21
C SER A 277 -7.04 -8.27 37.00
N ALA A 278 -5.75 -8.52 36.73
CA ALA A 278 -4.65 -7.84 37.41
C ALA A 278 -4.61 -6.34 37.08
N ILE A 279 -4.67 -5.97 35.79
CA ILE A 279 -4.66 -4.56 35.37
C ILE A 279 -6.02 -3.87 35.57
N GLY A 280 -7.10 -4.65 35.61
CA GLY A 280 -8.46 -4.18 35.88
C GLY A 280 -9.02 -3.26 34.78
N VAL A 281 -8.56 -3.40 33.54
CA VAL A 281 -9.04 -2.68 32.35
C VAL A 281 -9.11 -3.62 31.14
N PRO A 282 -9.84 -3.26 30.06
CA PRO A 282 -9.93 -4.10 28.87
C PRO A 282 -8.57 -4.34 28.19
N ILE A 283 -8.42 -5.52 27.58
CA ILE A 283 -7.25 -5.89 26.77
C ILE A 283 -7.71 -6.22 25.35
N LEU A 284 -7.13 -5.60 24.33
CA LEU A 284 -7.26 -6.01 22.93
C LEU A 284 -6.26 -7.14 22.65
N VAL A 285 -6.74 -8.38 22.67
CA VAL A 285 -5.95 -9.61 22.53
C VAL A 285 -5.88 -10.03 21.06
N GLY A 286 -4.68 -10.18 20.50
CA GLY A 286 -4.49 -10.74 19.15
C GLY A 286 -4.40 -12.26 19.21
N ALA A 287 -5.35 -12.95 18.59
CA ALA A 287 -5.55 -14.40 18.74
C ALA A 287 -5.88 -15.10 17.42
N ILE A 288 -5.44 -16.35 17.30
CA ILE A 288 -5.96 -17.28 16.30
C ILE A 288 -7.18 -17.99 16.86
N VAL A 289 -8.31 -17.92 16.16
CA VAL A 289 -9.61 -18.49 16.59
C VAL A 289 -10.08 -19.54 15.60
N ASP A 290 -10.65 -20.63 16.11
CA ASP A 290 -11.18 -21.70 15.26
C ASP A 290 -12.47 -21.27 14.56
N ALA A 291 -12.54 -21.51 13.25
CA ALA A 291 -13.72 -21.23 12.42
C ALA A 291 -14.24 -22.52 11.75
N GLY A 292 -14.36 -23.58 12.55
CA GLY A 292 -14.67 -24.92 12.09
C GLY A 292 -13.42 -25.75 11.76
N PRO A 293 -13.59 -26.95 11.17
CA PRO A 293 -12.53 -27.95 11.09
C PRO A 293 -11.39 -27.60 10.12
N ILE A 294 -11.65 -26.75 9.12
CA ILE A 294 -10.72 -26.46 8.03
C ILE A 294 -10.36 -24.97 7.90
N HIS A 295 -10.90 -24.13 8.78
CA HIS A 295 -10.69 -22.69 8.75
C HIS A 295 -10.30 -22.14 10.13
N VAL A 296 -9.64 -20.99 10.08
CA VAL A 296 -9.29 -20.17 11.25
C VAL A 296 -9.58 -18.71 10.96
N LEU A 297 -9.61 -17.90 12.01
CA LEU A 297 -9.65 -16.44 11.96
C LEU A 297 -8.44 -15.90 12.73
N ASN A 298 -7.87 -14.81 12.24
CA ASN A 298 -6.93 -14.00 13.00
C ASN A 298 -7.71 -12.79 13.51
N GLN A 299 -7.84 -12.66 14.83
CA GLN A 299 -8.74 -11.72 15.46
C GLN A 299 -8.06 -10.83 16.50
N GLY A 300 -8.46 -9.56 16.53
CA GLY A 300 -8.37 -8.69 17.69
C GLY A 300 -9.64 -8.86 18.53
N ILE A 301 -9.50 -9.31 19.77
CA ILE A 301 -10.60 -9.62 20.69
C ILE A 301 -10.52 -8.68 21.89
N VAL A 302 -11.55 -7.88 22.11
CA VAL A 302 -11.67 -7.08 23.33
C VAL A 302 -12.01 -8.01 24.49
N TRP A 303 -11.15 -8.08 25.48
CA TRP A 303 -11.33 -8.88 26.68
C TRP A 303 -11.53 -7.98 27.89
N ASN A 304 -12.76 -7.97 28.42
CA ASN A 304 -13.15 -7.12 29.53
C ASN A 304 -12.93 -7.83 30.87
N PRO A 305 -12.44 -7.11 31.91
CA PRO A 305 -12.26 -7.68 33.23
C PRO A 305 -13.62 -8.13 33.81
N GLY A 306 -13.67 -9.37 34.32
CA GLY A 306 -14.86 -9.95 34.95
C GLY A 306 -15.95 -10.44 34.00
N THR A 307 -16.04 -9.94 32.76
CA THR A 307 -17.04 -10.40 31.77
C THR A 307 -16.46 -11.19 30.60
N GLY A 308 -15.14 -11.17 30.40
CA GLY A 308 -14.46 -11.91 29.34
C GLY A 308 -14.56 -11.25 27.95
N ALA A 309 -14.45 -12.07 26.91
CA ALA A 309 -14.45 -11.61 25.52
C ALA A 309 -15.74 -10.88 25.11
N ALA A 310 -15.57 -9.77 24.39
CA ALA A 310 -16.63 -8.90 23.89
C ALA A 310 -16.45 -8.67 22.38
N ASP A 311 -16.35 -7.41 21.95
CA ASP A 311 -16.17 -6.99 20.57
C ASP A 311 -14.97 -7.65 19.91
N ARG A 312 -15.11 -8.00 18.62
CA ARG A 312 -14.05 -8.67 17.84
C ARG A 312 -13.91 -8.07 16.45
N TYR A 313 -12.67 -8.00 15.98
CA TYR A 313 -12.31 -7.65 14.61
C TYR A 313 -11.56 -8.85 14.02
N SER A 314 -11.93 -9.28 12.83
CA SER A 314 -11.19 -10.31 12.08
C SER A 314 -10.37 -9.63 10.99
N LYS A 315 -9.12 -10.04 10.82
CA LYS A 315 -8.21 -9.57 9.78
C LYS A 315 -8.87 -9.55 8.41
N TRP A 316 -8.83 -8.41 7.73
CA TRP A 316 -9.50 -8.23 6.44
C TRP A 316 -8.73 -8.87 5.30
N HIS A 317 -7.40 -8.75 5.31
CA HIS A 317 -6.53 -9.24 4.26
C HIS A 317 -5.61 -10.37 4.75
N PRO A 318 -6.11 -11.62 4.84
CA PRO A 318 -5.24 -12.76 4.96
C PRO A 318 -4.21 -12.80 3.83
N VAL A 319 -2.96 -13.12 4.16
CA VAL A 319 -1.82 -13.12 3.22
C VAL A 319 -1.88 -14.37 2.34
N PRO A 320 -1.93 -14.22 1.00
CA PRO A 320 -1.90 -15.36 0.08
C PRO A 320 -0.63 -16.19 0.23
N TYR A 321 -0.78 -17.52 0.31
CA TYR A 321 0.29 -18.49 0.52
C TYR A 321 1.04 -18.39 1.86
N GLY A 322 0.63 -17.48 2.76
CA GLY A 322 1.12 -17.38 4.15
C GLY A 322 0.04 -17.76 5.17
N GLU A 323 -1.21 -17.34 4.93
CA GLU A 323 -2.35 -17.56 5.85
C GLU A 323 -3.48 -18.37 5.20
N TYR A 324 -3.52 -18.42 3.87
CA TYR A 324 -4.42 -19.28 3.11
C TYR A 324 -3.79 -19.68 1.78
N ILE A 325 -4.31 -20.72 1.12
CA ILE A 325 -3.77 -21.22 -0.15
C ILE A 325 -4.76 -20.92 -1.29
N PRO A 326 -4.50 -19.89 -2.13
CA PRO A 326 -5.25 -19.70 -3.36
C PRO A 326 -5.30 -20.96 -4.20
N PHE A 327 -6.50 -21.35 -4.61
CA PHE A 327 -6.78 -22.58 -5.36
C PHE A 327 -6.28 -23.87 -4.68
N ARG A 328 -6.33 -23.95 -3.34
CA ARG A 328 -5.96 -25.14 -2.53
C ARG A 328 -6.39 -26.48 -3.13
N ARG A 329 -7.57 -26.58 -3.76
CA ARG A 329 -8.04 -27.81 -4.44
C ARG A 329 -7.09 -28.41 -5.48
N PHE A 330 -6.16 -27.63 -6.04
CA PHE A 330 -5.15 -28.10 -7.00
C PHE A 330 -3.79 -28.38 -6.35
N PHE A 331 -3.59 -27.95 -5.11
CA PHE A 331 -2.38 -28.15 -4.33
C PHE A 331 -2.75 -29.10 -3.19
N ASP A 332 -2.50 -30.40 -3.36
CA ASP A 332 -2.78 -31.36 -2.29
C ASP A 332 -1.85 -31.05 -1.11
N GLY A 333 -2.39 -30.36 -0.10
CA GLY A 333 -1.63 -29.59 0.90
C GLY A 333 -0.64 -30.41 1.75
N LYS A 334 -0.71 -31.74 1.66
CA LYS A 334 0.21 -32.66 2.34
C LYS A 334 1.52 -32.93 1.57
N ASN A 335 1.58 -32.61 0.27
CA ASN A 335 2.67 -33.04 -0.62
C ASN A 335 3.44 -31.89 -1.30
N PHE A 336 3.14 -30.62 -0.98
CA PHE A 336 3.76 -29.47 -1.68
C PHE A 336 4.56 -28.55 -0.74
N GLY A 337 5.73 -29.02 -0.34
CA GLY A 337 6.74 -28.21 0.34
C GLY A 337 6.23 -27.48 1.59
N ARG A 338 6.49 -26.17 1.66
CA ARG A 338 6.15 -25.31 2.82
C ARG A 338 4.66 -25.01 2.96
N LEU A 339 3.83 -25.26 1.94
CA LEU A 339 2.39 -25.02 2.03
C LEU A 339 1.70 -25.94 3.05
N ALA A 340 2.33 -27.07 3.41
CA ALA A 340 1.86 -27.94 4.48
C ALA A 340 1.83 -27.25 5.86
N LEU A 341 2.55 -26.14 6.04
CA LEU A 341 2.52 -25.31 7.24
C LEU A 341 1.23 -24.50 7.38
N ILE A 342 0.37 -24.49 6.36
CA ILE A 342 -0.94 -23.84 6.35
C ILE A 342 -2.03 -24.93 6.27
N PRO A 343 -2.29 -25.65 7.39
CA PRO A 343 -3.22 -26.79 7.38
C PRO A 343 -4.70 -26.37 7.26
N ARG A 344 -5.02 -25.13 7.63
CA ARG A 344 -6.37 -24.53 7.58
C ARG A 344 -6.30 -23.17 6.91
N ASP A 345 -7.32 -22.81 6.12
CA ASP A 345 -7.33 -21.50 5.45
C ASP A 345 -7.82 -20.45 6.44
N MET A 346 -7.12 -19.33 6.54
CA MET A 346 -7.61 -18.17 7.27
C MET A 346 -8.73 -17.48 6.48
N LEU A 347 -9.87 -17.24 7.12
CA LEU A 347 -10.98 -16.49 6.53
C LEU A 347 -10.77 -14.99 6.68
N ALA A 348 -11.19 -14.23 5.67
CA ALA A 348 -11.21 -12.78 5.71
C ALA A 348 -12.37 -12.27 6.59
N GLY A 349 -12.10 -11.23 7.38
CA GLY A 349 -13.11 -10.46 8.08
C GLY A 349 -13.94 -9.57 7.16
N THR A 350 -15.08 -9.11 7.68
CA THR A 350 -16.02 -8.24 6.95
C THR A 350 -16.54 -7.06 7.78
N ARG A 351 -16.14 -6.96 9.05
CA ARG A 351 -16.61 -5.91 9.98
C ARG A 351 -16.08 -4.54 9.54
N THR A 352 -16.99 -3.58 9.36
CA THR A 352 -16.65 -2.21 8.96
C THR A 352 -16.69 -1.20 10.10
N GLU A 353 -17.25 -1.60 11.24
CA GLU A 353 -17.42 -0.79 12.44
C GLU A 353 -16.19 -0.90 13.35
N PRO A 354 -15.75 0.19 14.00
CA PRO A 354 -14.69 0.12 14.99
C PRO A 354 -15.06 -0.78 16.16
N LEU A 355 -14.03 -1.28 16.86
CA LEU A 355 -14.18 -1.96 18.15
C LEU A 355 -14.58 -0.95 19.22
N GLN A 356 -15.42 -1.37 20.17
CA GLN A 356 -15.68 -0.59 21.38
C GLN A 356 -14.76 -1.07 22.51
N ILE A 357 -13.80 -0.23 22.90
CA ILE A 357 -12.81 -0.55 23.95
C ILE A 357 -12.86 0.54 25.01
N ALA A 358 -13.25 0.19 26.23
CA ALA A 358 -13.43 1.16 27.33
C ALA A 358 -14.34 2.37 26.96
N GLY A 359 -15.33 2.16 26.09
CA GLY A 359 -16.21 3.22 25.59
C GLY A 359 -15.62 4.09 24.46
N ILE A 360 -14.45 3.73 23.96
CA ILE A 360 -13.75 4.40 22.86
C ILE A 360 -13.96 3.59 21.57
N PRO A 361 -14.42 4.21 20.47
CA PRO A 361 -14.41 3.60 19.15
C PRO A 361 -12.98 3.54 18.59
N VAL A 362 -12.42 2.33 18.48
CA VAL A 362 -11.04 2.08 18.02
C VAL A 362 -11.07 1.33 16.69
N ALA A 363 -10.40 1.89 15.68
CA ALA A 363 -10.14 1.18 14.43
C ALA A 363 -8.95 0.24 14.63
N ASP A 364 -9.10 -1.02 14.28
CA ASP A 364 -8.03 -2.00 14.40
C ASP A 364 -7.56 -2.48 13.02
N ALA A 365 -6.24 -2.68 12.88
CA ALA A 365 -5.62 -3.26 11.71
C ALA A 365 -4.62 -4.33 12.13
N ILE A 366 -4.72 -5.50 11.51
CA ILE A 366 -3.85 -6.63 11.87
C ILE A 366 -2.77 -6.76 10.79
N CYS A 367 -1.53 -6.44 11.18
CA CYS A 367 -0.31 -6.69 10.43
C CYS A 367 -0.34 -6.09 9.03
N PHE A 368 -0.49 -6.95 8.02
CA PHE A 368 -0.51 -6.57 6.61
C PHE A 368 -1.66 -5.62 6.24
N ASP A 369 -2.75 -5.60 7.02
CA ASP A 369 -3.90 -4.69 6.83
C ASP A 369 -3.49 -3.20 6.79
N VAL A 370 -2.42 -2.80 7.48
CA VAL A 370 -1.95 -1.40 7.51
C VAL A 370 -1.53 -0.88 6.14
N ALA A 371 -1.17 -1.78 5.21
CA ALA A 371 -0.79 -1.41 3.84
C ALA A 371 -2.01 -1.18 2.94
N TYR A 372 -3.22 -1.53 3.37
CA TYR A 372 -4.47 -1.38 2.64
C TYR A 372 -5.24 -0.12 3.05
N ASP A 373 -6.06 0.39 2.13
CA ASP A 373 -6.80 1.65 2.34
C ASP A 373 -8.20 1.38 2.91
N ASP A 374 -8.85 0.29 2.55
CA ASP A 374 -10.28 0.02 2.73
C ASP A 374 -10.70 -0.27 4.18
N GLY A 375 -10.02 -1.18 4.87
CA GLY A 375 -10.39 -1.59 6.24
C GLY A 375 -10.33 -0.43 7.24
N LEU A 376 -9.23 0.33 7.25
CA LEU A 376 -9.08 1.49 8.12
C LEU A 376 -10.07 2.62 7.75
N TYR A 377 -10.23 2.91 6.46
CA TYR A 377 -11.15 3.98 6.04
C TYR A 377 -12.61 3.66 6.38
N ALA A 378 -13.02 2.40 6.28
CA ALA A 378 -14.35 1.97 6.69
C ALA A 378 -14.57 2.22 8.19
N GLN A 379 -13.66 1.78 9.06
CA GLN A 379 -13.77 1.95 10.50
C GLN A 379 -13.77 3.44 10.91
N LEU A 380 -12.90 4.25 10.30
CA LEU A 380 -12.85 5.70 10.52
C LEU A 380 -14.14 6.38 10.09
N SER A 381 -14.70 6.00 8.94
CA SER A 381 -15.97 6.54 8.44
C SER A 381 -17.16 6.22 9.34
N HIS A 382 -17.05 5.16 10.16
CA HIS A 382 -18.01 4.79 11.20
C HIS A 382 -17.67 5.35 12.59
N GLY A 383 -16.76 6.32 12.69
CA GLY A 383 -16.53 7.10 13.90
C GLY A 383 -15.36 6.66 14.76
N ALA A 384 -14.42 5.85 14.23
CA ALA A 384 -13.21 5.52 14.98
C ALA A 384 -12.39 6.78 15.36
N GLN A 385 -12.00 6.86 16.62
CA GLN A 385 -11.29 7.99 17.20
C GLN A 385 -9.79 7.75 17.39
N LEU A 386 -9.37 6.49 17.35
CA LEU A 386 -8.01 6.00 17.55
C LEU A 386 -7.76 4.81 16.61
N VAL A 387 -6.50 4.57 16.23
CA VAL A 387 -6.10 3.38 15.47
C VAL A 387 -5.17 2.50 16.31
N THR A 388 -5.43 1.19 16.32
CA THR A 388 -4.50 0.16 16.80
C THR A 388 -3.96 -0.65 15.64
N VAL A 389 -2.70 -1.06 15.76
CA VAL A 389 -2.06 -1.99 14.82
C VAL A 389 -1.47 -3.14 15.61
N GLN A 390 -2.02 -4.33 15.43
CA GLN A 390 -1.52 -5.57 16.01
C GLN A 390 -0.65 -6.29 14.98
N THR A 391 0.63 -6.59 15.27
CA THR A 391 1.50 -7.24 14.28
C THR A 391 2.45 -8.27 14.90
N SER A 392 2.72 -9.35 14.16
CA SER A 392 3.79 -10.29 14.47
C SER A 392 4.88 -10.18 13.41
N ASN A 393 5.99 -9.52 13.76
CA ASN A 393 7.11 -9.34 12.85
C ASN A 393 8.15 -10.46 12.94
N ALA A 394 7.90 -11.51 13.73
CA ALA A 394 8.88 -12.55 14.03
C ALA A 394 9.54 -13.13 12.76
N THR A 395 8.74 -13.58 11.79
CA THR A 395 9.25 -14.15 10.52
C THR A 395 10.20 -13.22 9.77
N PHE A 396 10.05 -11.91 9.95
CA PHE A 396 10.81 -10.89 9.23
C PHE A 396 11.82 -10.13 10.11
N ILE A 397 12.01 -10.55 11.36
CA ILE A 397 12.75 -9.80 12.40
C ILE A 397 14.19 -9.45 11.99
N HIS A 398 14.80 -10.26 11.12
CA HIS A 398 16.16 -10.08 10.61
C HIS A 398 16.20 -9.46 9.20
N THR A 399 15.18 -8.70 8.83
CA THR A 399 15.02 -8.12 7.49
C THR A 399 14.47 -6.69 7.54
N ASP A 400 14.63 -5.95 6.45
CA ASP A 400 14.15 -4.57 6.32
C ASP A 400 12.61 -4.44 6.24
N GLN A 401 11.88 -5.56 6.20
CA GLN A 401 10.41 -5.54 6.12
C GLN A 401 9.80 -4.84 7.33
N ILE A 402 10.38 -5.02 8.53
CA ILE A 402 9.85 -4.46 9.78
C ILE A 402 9.89 -2.93 9.74
N ASP A 403 10.96 -2.36 9.19
CA ASP A 403 11.10 -0.91 9.02
C ASP A 403 10.19 -0.39 7.91
N GLN A 404 10.07 -1.11 6.79
CA GLN A 404 9.12 -0.77 5.73
C GLN A 404 7.67 -0.74 6.24
N GLN A 405 7.25 -1.73 7.02
CA GLN A 405 5.90 -1.79 7.61
C GLN A 405 5.68 -0.67 8.63
N PHE A 406 6.67 -0.40 9.49
CA PHE A 406 6.57 0.68 10.46
C PHE A 406 6.50 2.06 9.79
N ALA A 407 7.25 2.29 8.71
CA ALA A 407 7.15 3.49 7.89
C ALA A 407 5.75 3.65 7.26
N ILE A 408 5.18 2.57 6.72
CA ILE A 408 3.78 2.57 6.21
C ILE A 408 2.81 2.94 7.34
N THR A 409 3.00 2.37 8.53
CA THR A 409 2.14 2.63 9.70
C THR A 409 2.18 4.11 10.11
N ARG A 410 3.37 4.73 10.10
CA ARG A 410 3.52 6.17 10.36
C ARG A 410 2.82 7.04 9.31
N LEU A 411 2.86 6.61 8.04
CA LEU A 411 2.13 7.30 6.98
C LEU A 411 0.61 7.15 7.13
N ARG A 412 0.12 6.04 7.69
CA ARG A 412 -1.31 5.90 8.04
C ARG A 412 -1.73 6.84 9.15
N ALA A 413 -0.88 7.11 10.15
CA ALA A 413 -1.15 8.11 11.19
C ALA A 413 -1.39 9.49 10.56
N LEU A 414 -0.49 9.91 9.66
CA LEU A 414 -0.61 11.15 8.88
C LEU A 414 -1.87 11.20 8.01
N GLU A 415 -2.09 10.16 7.21
CA GLU A 415 -3.19 10.10 6.26
C GLU A 415 -4.56 10.15 6.93
N THR A 416 -4.70 9.45 8.04
CA THR A 416 -5.96 9.34 8.80
C THR A 416 -6.13 10.47 9.81
N GLY A 417 -5.06 11.20 10.14
CA GLY A 417 -5.06 12.22 11.19
C GLY A 417 -5.37 11.63 12.57
N ARG A 418 -4.94 10.38 12.81
CA ARG A 418 -5.16 9.66 14.06
C ARG A 418 -3.86 9.35 14.77
N TRP A 419 -3.95 9.26 16.09
CA TRP A 419 -2.95 8.55 16.87
C TRP A 419 -3.00 7.06 16.48
N VAL A 420 -1.83 6.43 16.40
CA VAL A 420 -1.70 5.01 16.09
C VAL A 420 -0.89 4.34 17.20
N VAL A 421 -1.48 3.31 17.82
CA VAL A 421 -0.84 2.48 18.83
C VAL A 421 -0.45 1.15 18.18
N VAL A 422 0.85 0.89 18.06
CA VAL A 422 1.40 -0.32 17.44
C VAL A 422 1.89 -1.27 18.53
N ALA A 423 1.29 -2.46 18.59
CA ALA A 423 1.80 -3.57 19.39
C ALA A 423 2.38 -4.62 18.43
N SER A 424 3.70 -4.82 18.52
CA SER A 424 4.42 -5.89 17.84
C SER A 424 4.82 -6.98 18.83
N THR A 425 4.84 -8.25 18.42
CA THR A 425 5.30 -9.35 19.30
C THR A 425 6.76 -9.17 19.70
N ASN A 426 7.61 -8.81 18.76
CA ASN A 426 9.04 -8.59 18.99
C ASN A 426 9.71 -7.63 17.98
N GLY A 427 8.95 -7.08 17.03
CA GLY A 427 9.45 -6.11 16.05
C GLY A 427 9.43 -4.70 16.62
N VAL A 428 8.82 -3.78 15.89
CA VAL A 428 8.71 -2.37 16.31
C VAL A 428 7.34 -2.11 16.91
N SER A 429 7.26 -2.07 18.23
CA SER A 429 6.12 -1.46 18.94
C SER A 429 6.36 0.04 19.11
N GLY A 430 5.30 0.84 19.04
CA GLY A 430 5.43 2.29 19.15
C GLY A 430 4.10 3.03 19.20
N ILE A 431 4.17 4.27 19.68
CA ILE A 431 3.05 5.21 19.75
C ILE A 431 3.35 6.33 18.75
N ILE A 432 2.45 6.54 17.80
CA ILE A 432 2.65 7.47 16.68
C ILE A 432 1.58 8.56 16.75
N ASP A 433 2.02 9.82 16.69
CA ASP A 433 1.11 10.96 16.66
C ASP A 433 0.47 11.18 15.26
N PRO A 434 -0.57 12.01 15.14
CA PRO A 434 -1.19 12.32 13.84
C PRO A 434 -0.27 13.03 12.85
N GLY A 435 0.88 13.54 13.29
CA GLY A 435 1.94 14.12 12.45
C GLY A 435 2.92 13.07 11.90
N GLY A 436 2.75 11.80 12.28
CA GLY A 436 3.63 10.69 11.90
C GLY A 436 4.91 10.62 12.72
N ALA A 437 5.04 11.42 13.78
CA ALA A 437 6.16 11.35 14.70
C ALA A 437 5.97 10.19 15.68
N VAL A 438 7.08 9.49 15.98
CA VAL A 438 7.08 8.40 16.96
C VAL A 438 7.31 9.02 18.34
N VAL A 439 6.29 8.96 19.20
CA VAL A 439 6.29 9.54 20.54
C VAL A 439 7.03 8.63 21.52
N ASP A 440 6.80 7.33 21.41
CA ASP A 440 7.48 6.29 22.18
C ASP A 440 7.69 5.03 21.34
N ARG A 441 8.74 4.26 21.63
CA ARG A 441 9.18 3.11 20.84
C ARG A 441 9.91 2.09 21.69
N ALA A 442 9.48 0.82 21.59
CA ALA A 442 10.17 -0.30 22.22
C ALA A 442 11.40 -0.73 21.39
N GLY A 443 12.40 -1.31 22.07
CA GLY A 443 13.52 -1.96 21.40
C GLY A 443 13.09 -3.24 20.68
N VAL A 444 13.69 -3.54 19.53
CA VAL A 444 13.44 -4.77 18.78
C VAL A 444 13.98 -5.99 19.56
N GLN A 445 13.28 -7.13 19.52
CA GLN A 445 13.61 -8.36 20.25
C GLN A 445 13.75 -8.19 21.77
N THR A 446 12.96 -7.29 22.36
CA THR A 446 12.88 -7.08 23.81
C THR A 446 11.47 -7.34 24.34
N GLN A 447 11.34 -7.64 25.62
CA GLN A 447 10.04 -7.61 26.30
C GLN A 447 9.88 -6.23 26.94
N ASP A 448 8.83 -5.49 26.57
CA ASP A 448 8.62 -4.11 27.00
C ASP A 448 7.14 -3.73 27.04
N VAL A 449 6.81 -2.64 27.72
CA VAL A 449 5.45 -2.10 27.83
C VAL A 449 5.49 -0.58 27.71
N LEU A 450 5.01 -0.06 26.57
CA LEU A 450 4.84 1.37 26.33
C LEU A 450 3.52 1.82 26.95
N VAL A 451 3.50 2.94 27.67
CA VAL A 451 2.27 3.48 28.29
C VAL A 451 2.22 4.98 28.07
N ASP A 452 1.30 5.41 27.21
CA ASP A 452 1.23 6.81 26.80
C ASP A 452 -0.18 7.35 26.73
N ARG A 453 -0.26 8.68 26.85
CA ARG A 453 -1.49 9.43 26.64
C ARG A 453 -1.62 9.80 25.17
N VAL A 454 -2.65 9.27 24.51
CA VAL A 454 -2.98 9.53 23.10
C VAL A 454 -4.21 10.44 22.99
N GLY A 455 -4.29 11.18 21.88
CA GLY A 455 -5.45 12.00 21.56
C GLY A 455 -6.54 11.21 20.84
N LEU A 456 -7.79 11.40 21.27
CA LEU A 456 -8.97 10.92 20.55
C LEU A 456 -9.40 12.00 19.57
N VAL A 457 -9.59 11.64 18.30
CA VAL A 457 -9.87 12.60 17.24
C VAL A 457 -11.19 12.27 16.57
N ASP A 458 -12.06 13.28 16.48
CA ASP A 458 -13.30 13.20 15.72
C ASP A 458 -13.12 13.70 14.28
N GLY A 459 -14.04 13.29 13.39
CA GLY A 459 -14.06 13.73 12.01
C GLY A 459 -13.00 13.08 11.12
N LEU A 460 -13.10 13.33 9.82
CA LEU A 460 -12.30 12.67 8.79
C LEU A 460 -11.41 13.67 8.06
N THR A 461 -10.16 13.28 7.80
CA THR A 461 -9.28 13.98 6.86
C THR A 461 -9.90 13.98 5.44
N PRO A 462 -9.56 14.97 4.60
CA PRO A 462 -9.96 14.94 3.18
C PRO A 462 -9.56 13.63 2.48
N ALA A 463 -8.39 13.06 2.82
CA ALA A 463 -7.92 11.79 2.28
C ALA A 463 -8.89 10.63 2.52
N VAL A 464 -9.34 10.45 3.76
CA VAL A 464 -10.29 9.38 4.11
C VAL A 464 -11.64 9.62 3.42
N ARG A 465 -12.10 10.88 3.32
CA ARG A 465 -13.34 11.23 2.61
C ARG A 465 -13.28 10.94 1.10
N LEU A 466 -12.13 11.22 0.47
CA LEU A 466 -11.90 10.88 -0.94
C LEU A 466 -11.91 9.36 -1.13
N GLY A 467 -11.31 8.62 -0.19
CA GLY A 467 -11.28 7.16 -0.18
C GLY A 467 -10.87 6.59 -1.53
N ALA A 468 -11.64 5.61 -2.02
CA ALA A 468 -11.38 4.93 -3.29
C ALA A 468 -11.61 5.81 -4.54
N TRP A 469 -12.23 6.98 -4.44
CA TRP A 469 -12.60 7.79 -5.61
C TRP A 469 -11.39 8.31 -6.38
N THR A 470 -10.30 8.67 -5.69
CA THR A 470 -9.07 9.12 -6.35
C THR A 470 -8.49 8.03 -7.26
N GLY A 471 -8.50 6.78 -6.79
CA GLY A 471 -8.03 5.63 -7.57
C GLY A 471 -8.94 5.35 -8.77
N ARG A 472 -10.26 5.37 -8.56
CA ARG A 472 -11.27 5.21 -9.62
C ARG A 472 -11.15 6.29 -10.69
N ALA A 473 -10.90 7.54 -10.30
CA ALA A 473 -10.68 8.65 -11.22
C ALA A 473 -9.41 8.46 -12.06
N CYS A 474 -8.31 7.99 -11.47
CA CYS A 474 -7.07 7.68 -12.20
C CYS A 474 -7.27 6.53 -13.20
N LEU A 475 -8.02 5.49 -12.81
CA LEU A 475 -8.37 4.39 -13.71
C LEU A 475 -9.23 4.89 -14.88
N ALA A 476 -10.27 5.68 -14.61
CA ALA A 476 -11.14 6.25 -15.65
C ALA A 476 -10.36 7.17 -16.59
N ALA A 477 -9.46 8.01 -16.06
CA ALA A 477 -8.58 8.85 -16.87
C ALA A 477 -7.64 8.02 -17.75
N THR A 478 -7.10 6.92 -17.24
CA THR A 478 -6.25 6.00 -18.01
C THR A 478 -7.01 5.39 -19.17
N VAL A 479 -8.21 4.85 -18.92
CA VAL A 479 -9.09 4.27 -19.95
C VAL A 479 -9.46 5.33 -20.99
N LEU A 480 -9.88 6.52 -20.56
CA LEU A 480 -10.20 7.63 -21.46
C LEU A 480 -8.99 8.00 -22.34
N GLY A 481 -7.80 8.12 -21.75
CA GLY A 481 -6.58 8.42 -22.46
C GLY A 481 -6.27 7.41 -23.57
N LEU A 482 -6.52 6.12 -23.33
CA LEU A 482 -6.39 5.04 -24.30
C LEU A 482 -7.47 5.11 -25.38
N LEU A 483 -8.75 5.26 -25.02
CA LEU A 483 -9.86 5.34 -25.97
C LEU A 483 -9.72 6.51 -26.94
N LEU A 484 -9.25 7.67 -26.47
CA LEU A 484 -9.00 8.83 -27.31
C LEU A 484 -7.89 8.59 -28.37
N THR A 485 -7.14 7.49 -28.30
CA THR A 485 -6.19 7.10 -29.36
C THR A 485 -6.83 6.29 -30.49
N LEU A 486 -8.03 5.75 -30.28
CA LEU A 486 -8.79 5.01 -31.29
C LEU A 486 -9.61 5.96 -32.19
N ILE A 487 -9.96 7.15 -31.70
CA ILE A 487 -10.79 8.15 -32.41
C ILE A 487 -10.13 8.70 -33.71
N PRO A 488 -8.80 8.95 -33.78
CA PRO A 488 -8.14 9.37 -35.03
C PRO A 488 -8.04 8.27 -36.09
N TYR A 489 -8.15 6.98 -35.72
CA TYR A 489 -8.05 5.87 -36.67
C TYR A 489 -9.31 5.76 -37.54
N ARG A 490 -10.49 6.05 -36.99
CA ARG A 490 -11.77 6.00 -37.74
C ARG A 490 -11.97 7.18 -38.70
N ARG A 491 -11.36 8.36 -38.44
CA ARG A 491 -11.46 9.52 -39.35
C ARG A 491 -10.52 9.47 -40.56
N ARG A 492 -9.54 8.56 -40.59
CA ARG A 492 -8.66 8.34 -41.76
C ARG A 492 -9.12 7.22 -42.69
N GLN A 493 -10.18 6.49 -42.34
CA GLN A 493 -10.75 5.41 -43.14
C GLN A 493 -12.12 5.75 -43.76
N ALA A 494 -12.57 7.02 -43.72
CA ALA A 494 -13.65 7.44 -44.60
C ALA A 494 -13.09 7.45 -46.04
N PRO A 495 -13.65 6.67 -46.99
CA PRO A 495 -13.23 6.75 -48.38
C PRO A 495 -13.40 8.20 -48.85
N ALA A 496 -12.39 8.73 -49.54
CA ALA A 496 -12.58 9.95 -50.30
C ALA A 496 -13.70 9.65 -51.31
N THR A 497 -14.89 10.20 -51.07
CA THR A 497 -15.92 10.30 -52.10
C THR A 497 -15.27 11.01 -53.29
N GLU A 498 -15.29 10.32 -54.44
CA GLU A 498 -14.87 10.85 -55.74
C GLU A 498 -15.35 12.28 -55.88
N ARG A 499 -14.39 13.22 -55.93
CA ARG A 499 -14.68 14.54 -56.46
C ARG A 499 -14.75 14.38 -57.97
N ASP A 500 -15.93 14.69 -58.50
CA ASP A 500 -16.21 14.92 -59.91
C ASP A 500 -14.98 15.44 -60.66
N THR A 501 -14.54 14.65 -61.64
CA THR A 501 -13.60 15.12 -62.66
C THR A 501 -14.42 15.92 -63.67
N PRO A 502 -14.07 17.17 -64.03
CA PRO A 502 -14.74 17.84 -65.13
C PRO A 502 -14.46 17.06 -66.41
N SER A 503 -15.52 16.58 -67.05
CA SER A 503 -15.49 15.99 -68.39
C SER A 503 -14.67 16.87 -69.34
N ARG A 504 -13.50 16.38 -69.74
CA ARG A 504 -12.77 16.91 -70.90
C ARG A 504 -13.56 16.48 -72.14
N ALA A 505 -14.14 17.47 -72.81
CA ALA A 505 -14.76 17.30 -74.11
C ALA A 505 -13.79 16.60 -75.09
N VAL A 506 -14.28 15.53 -75.69
CA VAL A 506 -13.67 14.85 -76.84
C VAL A 506 -13.98 15.69 -78.09
N PRO A 507 -13.00 16.10 -78.91
CA PRO A 507 -13.28 16.68 -80.21
C PRO A 507 -13.77 15.57 -81.16
N SER A 508 -14.90 15.77 -81.83
CA SER A 508 -15.42 14.85 -82.83
C SER A 508 -14.58 14.93 -84.12
N THR A 509 -14.31 13.78 -84.72
CA THR A 509 -13.64 13.62 -86.01
C THR A 509 -14.59 13.86 -87.17
N ALA A 510 -15.16 15.08 -87.27
CA ALA A 510 -16.08 15.45 -88.34
C ALA A 510 -15.78 16.80 -89.03
N ASP A 511 -14.67 17.49 -88.70
CA ASP A 511 -14.29 18.75 -89.35
C ASP A 511 -12.95 18.68 -90.13
N ALA A 512 -12.49 17.48 -90.49
CA ALA A 512 -11.24 17.28 -91.24
C ALA A 512 -11.37 17.31 -92.78
N GLU A 513 -12.53 17.72 -93.34
CA GLU A 513 -12.75 17.73 -94.81
C GLU A 513 -13.18 19.09 -95.39
N ARG A 514 -13.03 20.22 -94.69
CA ARG A 514 -13.39 21.55 -95.21
C ARG A 514 -12.26 22.55 -95.44
N GLU A 515 -10.99 22.13 -95.37
CA GLU A 515 -9.83 23.01 -95.65
C GLU A 515 -8.94 22.58 -96.83
N THR A 516 -9.40 21.67 -97.68
CA THR A 516 -8.67 21.28 -98.92
C THR A 516 -9.50 21.51 -100.19
N ARG A 517 -10.28 22.59 -100.25
CA ARG A 517 -10.84 23.18 -101.49
C ARG A 517 -10.97 24.71 -101.37
N ALA A 518 -9.84 25.39 -101.19
CA ALA A 518 -9.73 26.84 -101.41
C ALA A 518 -8.28 27.25 -101.74
N ALA A 519 -7.58 26.43 -102.52
CA ALA A 519 -6.32 26.78 -103.15
C ALA A 519 -6.04 25.84 -104.35
N GLN A 520 -6.85 25.99 -105.40
CA GLN A 520 -6.50 25.73 -106.81
C GLN A 520 -7.58 26.34 -107.71
#